data_AF-A0A2R6MDV5-F1
#
_entry.id   AF-A0A2R6MDV5-F1
#
_cell.length_a   1.000
_cell.length_b   1.000
_cell.length_c   1.000
_cell.angle_alpha   90.00
_cell.angle_beta   90.00
_cell.angle_gamma   90.00
#
_symmetry.space_group_name_H-M   'P 1'
#
loop_
_entity.id
_entity.type
_entity.pdbx_description
1 polymer ?
#
loop_
_entity_poly.entity_id
_entity_poly.type
_entity_poly.pdbx_seq_one_letter_code
_entity_poly.pdbx_strand_id
1 'polypeptide(L)'
;MSDPTASAGAGSDSAPDAGTGSGSVRVVGTAHVSADSVDEVERTIAEERPDVVAVELDEGRYRQLKGEEPEDLDASDLLRGNTVFQFLAYWLLSYVQTRLGDEFDITPGADMLAAVETAEGLGSNVALVDRDIQVTVQRFWARMTGTEKLRMLLSLPLAFAPPAAVALGVGLSAGAIIGFPIEAFAGPVVLPPSAVLSGLVVSIADYLLVAGILGLAVAVVFAGLFALTAPEENEHEELAMEDLTDADVVGAMLEEFRAFSPGGAEALIDERDAFIAHRLVGLREAGNRVVAVVGAGHQGGIERYLGNPELLPAQEELVGRETGQRFSPYKIVGYLFTFGFLAFFVLLVMAGARNGFLLRLFGAWFLVNGAFAAALARLAGAHWTSAGVGGAVAWLTSVNPLLAPGWFAGYVELRYLDVNIGDISILNEILGDEEAPIPELLDRLREVALFRLIAVVALTNVGSIIASFLFLSVVLPYFSASVDITQLMLDGARNSADLLWEAVT
;
A
#
# COMPACT_ATOMS: atom_id res chain seq x y z
N MET A 1 5.68 80.34 2.35
CA MET A 1 4.94 81.54 1.95
C MET A 1 4.73 81.44 0.46
N SER A 2 3.48 81.41 -0.01
CA SER A 2 3.07 81.56 -1.42
C SER A 2 3.57 80.52 -2.45
N ASP A 3 2.68 79.57 -2.78
CA ASP A 3 2.54 78.94 -4.11
C ASP A 3 2.01 79.99 -5.11
N PRO A 4 2.36 79.99 -6.42
CA PRO A 4 1.52 79.35 -7.46
C PRO A 4 2.33 78.84 -8.71
N THR A 5 1.86 78.07 -9.70
CA THR A 5 0.63 78.07 -10.54
C THR A 5 0.52 76.70 -11.27
N ALA A 6 -0.67 76.09 -11.43
CA ALA A 6 -1.51 76.04 -12.66
C ALA A 6 -0.75 75.84 -14.01
N SER A 7 -1.16 75.06 -15.03
CA SER A 7 -2.35 74.24 -15.35
C SER A 7 -2.02 73.43 -16.65
N ALA A 8 -2.78 72.49 -17.24
CA ALA A 8 -4.09 71.86 -17.02
C ALA A 8 -4.12 70.50 -17.79
N GLY A 9 -5.18 69.68 -17.69
CA GLY A 9 -5.38 68.54 -18.61
C GLY A 9 -6.43 67.51 -18.18
N ALA A 10 -7.69 67.68 -18.60
CA ALA A 10 -8.70 66.63 -18.48
C ALA A 10 -8.56 65.64 -19.66
N GLY A 11 -8.13 64.41 -19.36
CA GLY A 11 -8.16 63.27 -20.28
C GLY A 11 -9.12 62.23 -19.74
N SER A 12 -10.19 61.95 -20.47
CA SER A 12 -11.14 60.87 -20.15
C SER A 12 -10.59 59.55 -20.70
N ASP A 13 -9.69 58.91 -19.96
CA ASP A 13 -9.34 57.52 -20.24
C ASP A 13 -10.50 56.63 -19.80
N SER A 14 -11.19 56.08 -20.80
CA SER A 14 -12.14 55.00 -20.62
C SER A 14 -11.41 53.78 -20.05
N ALA A 15 -11.74 53.40 -18.82
CA ALA A 15 -11.38 52.09 -18.29
C ALA A 15 -11.87 51.00 -19.29
N PRO A 16 -11.10 49.93 -19.51
CA PRO A 16 -11.54 48.81 -20.33
C PRO A 16 -12.84 48.24 -19.74
N ASP A 17 -13.76 47.86 -20.64
CA ASP A 17 -15.08 47.34 -20.30
C ASP A 17 -14.94 46.07 -19.46
N ALA A 18 -15.14 46.21 -18.14
CA ALA A 18 -15.18 45.09 -17.22
C ALA A 18 -16.48 44.33 -17.47
N GLY A 19 -16.40 43.31 -18.34
CA GLY A 19 -17.53 42.55 -18.84
C GLY A 19 -18.49 42.18 -17.73
N THR A 20 -19.72 42.68 -17.81
CA THR A 20 -20.75 42.57 -16.78
C THR A 20 -21.44 41.20 -16.74
N GLY A 21 -20.72 40.16 -17.16
CA GLY A 21 -21.13 38.77 -17.02
C GLY A 21 -20.81 38.27 -15.61
N SER A 22 -21.84 37.87 -14.85
CA SER A 22 -21.62 36.95 -13.74
C SER A 22 -21.07 35.65 -14.31
N GLY A 23 -19.87 35.23 -13.89
CA GLY A 23 -19.28 33.97 -14.31
C GLY A 23 -20.23 32.80 -14.04
N SER A 24 -20.15 31.76 -14.87
CA SER A 24 -21.05 30.61 -14.82
C SER A 24 -20.26 29.31 -14.89
N VAL A 25 -20.80 28.24 -14.29
CA VAL A 25 -20.24 26.89 -14.41
C VAL A 25 -21.37 25.99 -14.90
N ARG A 26 -21.14 25.31 -16.02
CA ARG A 26 -21.97 24.20 -16.48
C ARG A 26 -21.20 22.92 -16.23
N VAL A 27 -21.77 22.00 -15.45
CA VAL A 27 -21.18 20.67 -15.22
C VAL A 27 -21.67 19.73 -16.33
N VAL A 28 -20.78 18.89 -16.83
CA VAL A 28 -21.05 17.79 -17.76
C VAL A 28 -20.53 16.52 -17.10
N GLY A 29 -21.45 15.67 -16.65
CA GLY A 29 -21.13 14.34 -16.14
C GLY A 29 -20.76 13.43 -17.30
N THR A 30 -19.75 12.59 -17.09
CA THR A 30 -19.21 11.66 -18.08
C THR A 30 -19.15 10.25 -17.51
N ALA A 31 -19.50 9.27 -18.33
CA ALA A 31 -19.11 7.88 -18.08
C ALA A 31 -17.78 7.67 -18.81
N HIS A 32 -16.67 7.55 -18.06
CA HIS A 32 -15.27 7.57 -18.55
C HIS A 32 -14.85 6.43 -19.50
N VAL A 33 -15.82 5.66 -19.99
CA VAL A 33 -15.72 4.47 -20.86
C VAL A 33 -16.87 4.42 -21.87
N SER A 34 -17.44 5.57 -22.29
CA SER A 34 -18.51 5.62 -23.30
C SER A 34 -18.21 6.60 -24.42
N ALA A 35 -18.36 6.15 -25.68
CA ALA A 35 -18.23 6.99 -26.86
C ALA A 35 -19.31 8.10 -26.90
N ASP A 36 -20.51 7.82 -26.39
CA ASP A 36 -21.59 8.81 -26.32
C ASP A 36 -21.24 9.97 -25.36
N SER A 37 -20.46 9.70 -24.29
CA SER A 37 -19.93 10.74 -23.40
C SER A 37 -18.90 11.64 -24.09
N VAL A 38 -18.09 11.10 -25.01
CA VAL A 38 -17.14 11.89 -25.82
C VAL A 38 -17.91 12.85 -26.73
N ASP A 39 -18.86 12.32 -27.51
CA ASP A 39 -19.68 13.12 -28.42
C ASP A 39 -20.48 14.22 -27.68
N GLU A 40 -21.02 13.94 -26.49
CA GLU A 40 -21.72 14.95 -25.68
C GLU A 40 -20.78 16.07 -25.19
N VAL A 41 -19.56 15.72 -24.77
CA VAL A 41 -18.54 16.67 -24.32
C VAL A 41 -18.11 17.60 -25.46
N GLU A 42 -17.71 17.04 -26.61
CA GLU A 42 -17.29 17.84 -27.77
C GLU A 42 -18.40 18.80 -28.22
N ARG A 43 -19.62 18.26 -28.36
CA ARG A 43 -20.80 19.04 -28.75
C ARG A 43 -21.10 20.16 -27.77
N THR A 44 -21.06 19.88 -26.46
CA THR A 44 -21.35 20.89 -25.42
C THR A 44 -20.32 22.00 -25.41
N ILE A 45 -19.03 21.69 -25.54
CA ILE A 45 -17.97 22.72 -25.59
C ILE A 45 -18.09 23.56 -26.88
N ALA A 46 -18.38 22.92 -28.02
CA ALA A 46 -18.54 23.62 -29.31
C ALA A 46 -19.78 24.53 -29.39
N GLU A 47 -20.88 24.14 -28.73
CA GLU A 47 -22.11 24.92 -28.61
C GLU A 47 -21.96 26.08 -27.61
N GLU A 48 -21.49 25.80 -26.39
CA GLU A 48 -21.39 26.80 -25.32
C GLU A 48 -20.26 27.81 -25.58
N ARG A 49 -19.12 27.38 -26.13
CA ARG A 49 -17.89 28.20 -26.30
C ARG A 49 -17.49 28.92 -25.01
N PRO A 50 -17.03 28.17 -23.99
CA PRO A 50 -16.61 28.73 -22.70
C PRO A 50 -15.27 29.47 -22.79
N ASP A 51 -15.01 30.33 -21.81
CA ASP A 51 -13.69 30.97 -21.62
C ASP A 51 -12.66 29.96 -21.07
N VAL A 52 -13.15 28.99 -20.30
CA VAL A 52 -12.37 27.92 -19.65
C VAL A 52 -13.10 26.58 -19.76
N VAL A 53 -12.41 25.53 -20.20
CA VAL A 53 -12.84 24.14 -20.01
C VAL A 53 -12.07 23.58 -18.82
N ALA A 54 -12.81 23.22 -17.77
CA ALA A 54 -12.26 22.57 -16.59
C ALA A 54 -12.41 21.05 -16.72
N VAL A 55 -11.35 20.29 -16.42
CA VAL A 55 -11.34 18.83 -16.53
C VAL A 55 -10.91 18.17 -15.21
N GLU A 56 -11.54 17.06 -14.87
CA GLU A 56 -11.25 16.23 -13.69
C GLU A 56 -9.95 15.42 -13.84
N LEU A 57 -8.86 16.12 -14.13
CA LEU A 57 -7.52 15.57 -14.23
C LEU A 57 -6.57 16.31 -13.28
N ASP A 58 -5.60 15.57 -12.75
CA ASP A 58 -4.40 16.11 -12.14
C ASP A 58 -3.28 16.28 -13.19
N GLU A 59 -2.27 17.07 -12.84
CA GLU A 59 -1.11 17.38 -13.70
C GLU A 59 -0.36 16.13 -14.20
N GLY A 60 -0.21 15.10 -13.37
CA GLY A 60 0.49 13.87 -13.74
C GLY A 60 -0.32 13.02 -14.71
N ARG A 61 -1.62 12.85 -14.45
CA ARG A 61 -2.55 12.17 -15.37
C ARG A 61 -2.69 12.90 -16.71
N TYR A 62 -2.73 14.23 -16.70
CA TYR A 62 -2.78 15.05 -17.91
C TYR A 62 -1.57 14.80 -18.82
N ARG A 63 -0.35 14.84 -18.26
CA ARG A 63 0.90 14.55 -18.98
C ARG A 63 0.94 13.12 -19.52
N GLN A 64 0.50 12.14 -18.72
CA GLN A 64 0.42 10.74 -19.14
C GLN A 64 -0.53 10.55 -20.34
N LEU A 65 -1.69 11.22 -20.35
CA LEU A 65 -2.64 11.20 -21.48
C LEU A 65 -2.09 11.90 -22.73
N LYS A 66 -1.24 12.94 -22.57
CA LYS A 66 -0.49 13.56 -23.68
C LYS A 66 0.75 12.73 -24.12
N GLY A 67 1.03 11.59 -23.49
CA GLY A 67 2.10 10.66 -23.86
C GLY A 67 3.48 11.01 -23.31
N GLU A 68 3.56 11.82 -22.24
CA GLU A 68 4.83 12.11 -21.56
C GLU A 68 5.22 10.98 -20.59
N GLU A 69 6.52 10.70 -20.46
CA GLU A 69 7.05 9.69 -19.54
C GLU A 69 6.93 10.15 -18.07
N PRO A 70 6.56 9.26 -17.11
CA PRO A 70 6.49 9.63 -15.70
C PRO A 70 7.85 10.07 -15.12
N GLU A 71 7.88 11.18 -14.38
CA GLU A 71 9.11 11.68 -13.71
C GLU A 71 9.72 10.62 -12.76
N ASP A 72 11.01 10.31 -12.92
CA ASP A 72 11.72 9.30 -12.13
C ASP A 72 11.60 9.53 -10.61
N LEU A 73 11.00 8.55 -9.91
CA LEU A 73 11.04 8.48 -8.45
C LEU A 73 12.45 8.09 -8.00
N ASP A 74 13.11 8.97 -7.25
CA ASP A 74 14.43 8.71 -6.68
C ASP A 74 14.42 7.40 -5.86
N ALA A 75 15.18 6.41 -6.32
CA ALA A 75 15.18 5.06 -5.75
C ALA A 75 15.58 5.02 -4.26
N SER A 76 16.15 6.10 -3.72
CA SER A 76 16.42 6.25 -2.29
C SER A 76 15.16 6.49 -1.43
N ASP A 77 14.07 7.01 -2.00
CA ASP A 77 12.77 7.16 -1.33
C ASP A 77 11.96 5.85 -1.31
N LEU A 78 12.26 4.90 -2.19
CA LEU A 78 11.69 3.54 -2.15
C LEU A 78 12.05 2.78 -0.86
N LEU A 79 13.17 3.16 -0.22
CA LEU A 79 13.69 2.53 1.01
C LEU A 79 13.33 3.27 2.30
N ARG A 80 12.41 4.26 2.25
CA ARG A 80 11.83 4.89 3.45
C ARG A 80 10.52 4.19 3.83
N GLY A 81 10.32 3.92 5.12
CA GLY A 81 9.33 2.94 5.61
C GLY A 81 7.84 3.23 5.45
N ASN A 82 7.45 4.18 4.60
CA ASN A 82 6.06 4.38 4.17
C ASN A 82 5.80 3.82 2.76
N THR A 83 6.86 3.53 1.99
CA THR A 83 6.77 3.26 0.55
C THR A 83 6.21 1.87 0.21
N VAL A 84 6.24 0.90 1.13
CA VAL A 84 5.57 -0.40 0.91
C VAL A 84 4.06 -0.23 0.73
N PHE A 85 3.43 0.66 1.49
CA PHE A 85 2.01 0.97 1.33
C PHE A 85 1.73 1.78 0.06
N GLN A 86 2.63 2.68 -0.32
CA GLN A 86 2.51 3.44 -1.57
C GLN A 86 2.69 2.54 -2.80
N PHE A 87 3.64 1.61 -2.77
CA PHE A 87 3.83 0.58 -3.80
C PHE A 87 2.63 -0.37 -3.88
N LEU A 88 2.13 -0.86 -2.74
CA LEU A 88 0.91 -1.69 -2.70
C LEU A 88 -0.30 -0.94 -3.26
N ALA A 89 -0.43 0.36 -2.96
CA ALA A 89 -1.50 1.19 -3.48
C ALA A 89 -1.37 1.45 -4.99
N TYR A 90 -0.16 1.69 -5.51
CA TYR A 90 0.08 1.79 -6.96
C TYR A 90 -0.18 0.46 -7.67
N TRP A 91 0.28 -0.66 -7.11
CA TRP A 91 0.04 -1.99 -7.69
C TRP A 91 -1.45 -2.34 -7.72
N LEU A 92 -2.19 -2.05 -6.64
CA LEU A 92 -3.64 -2.24 -6.59
C LEU A 92 -4.37 -1.30 -7.56
N LEU A 93 -3.94 -0.04 -7.67
CA LEU A 93 -4.52 0.93 -8.61
C LEU A 93 -4.26 0.48 -10.06
N SER A 94 -3.04 0.05 -10.38
CA SER A 94 -2.65 -0.49 -11.68
C SER A 94 -3.46 -1.73 -12.05
N TYR A 95 -3.66 -2.64 -11.09
CA TYR A 95 -4.49 -3.84 -11.28
C TYR A 95 -5.97 -3.47 -11.58
N VAL A 96 -6.54 -2.53 -10.83
CA VAL A 96 -7.91 -2.03 -11.06
C VAL A 96 -8.02 -1.32 -12.40
N GLN A 97 -7.02 -0.52 -12.78
CA GLN A 97 -6.97 0.18 -14.07
C GLN A 97 -6.90 -0.80 -15.26
N THR A 98 -6.09 -1.86 -15.17
CA THR A 98 -6.02 -2.88 -16.23
C THR A 98 -7.33 -3.66 -16.35
N ARG A 99 -7.90 -4.15 -15.23
CA ARG A 99 -9.18 -4.87 -15.23
C ARG A 99 -10.33 -4.09 -15.86
N LEU A 100 -10.37 -2.76 -15.67
CA LEU A 100 -11.39 -1.89 -16.26
C LEU A 100 -11.16 -1.59 -17.75
N GLY A 101 -9.91 -1.63 -18.22
CA GLY A 101 -9.57 -1.38 -19.62
C GLY A 101 -9.80 -2.58 -20.54
N ASP A 102 -9.77 -3.81 -20.02
CA ASP A 102 -9.98 -5.03 -20.81
C ASP A 102 -11.47 -5.38 -21.00
N GLU A 103 -12.36 -4.89 -20.12
CA GLU A 103 -13.80 -5.19 -20.15
C GLU A 103 -14.61 -4.19 -21.02
N PHE A 104 -14.04 -3.00 -21.29
CA PHE A 104 -14.63 -1.96 -22.12
C PHE A 104 -13.57 -1.42 -23.09
N ASP A 105 -13.76 -1.62 -24.41
CA ASP A 105 -12.80 -1.40 -25.52
C ASP A 105 -12.52 0.10 -25.83
N ILE A 106 -12.30 0.91 -24.78
CA ILE A 106 -12.22 2.37 -24.79
C ILE A 106 -11.15 2.82 -23.78
N THR A 107 -10.20 3.66 -24.21
CA THR A 107 -9.13 4.18 -23.34
C THR A 107 -9.70 5.02 -22.18
N PRO A 108 -9.43 4.67 -20.90
CA PRO A 108 -9.91 5.46 -19.76
C PRO A 108 -9.43 6.91 -19.83
N GLY A 109 -10.36 7.87 -19.76
CA GLY A 109 -10.06 9.30 -19.85
C GLY A 109 -10.07 9.87 -21.28
N ALA A 110 -10.54 9.12 -22.29
CA ALA A 110 -10.70 9.62 -23.66
C ALA A 110 -11.67 10.82 -23.76
N ASP A 111 -12.69 10.86 -22.92
CA ASP A 111 -13.63 11.97 -22.71
C ASP A 111 -12.93 13.24 -22.20
N MET A 112 -12.05 13.11 -21.22
CA MET A 112 -11.24 14.20 -20.68
C MET A 112 -10.21 14.71 -21.71
N LEU A 113 -9.61 13.80 -22.48
CA LEU A 113 -8.70 14.17 -23.56
C LEU A 113 -9.44 14.91 -24.69
N ALA A 114 -10.62 14.43 -25.11
CA ALA A 114 -11.46 15.11 -26.09
C ALA A 114 -11.91 16.50 -25.61
N ALA A 115 -12.21 16.66 -24.31
CA ALA A 115 -12.50 17.97 -23.70
C ALA A 115 -11.32 18.95 -23.85
N VAL A 116 -10.10 18.48 -23.56
CA VAL A 116 -8.85 19.24 -23.72
C VAL A 116 -8.63 19.62 -25.18
N GLU A 117 -8.67 18.65 -26.11
CA GLU A 117 -8.38 18.89 -27.52
C GLU A 117 -9.42 19.82 -28.17
N THR A 118 -10.70 19.68 -27.79
CA THR A 118 -11.77 20.59 -28.24
C THR A 118 -11.57 22.00 -27.71
N ALA A 119 -11.15 22.15 -26.44
CA ALA A 119 -10.83 23.44 -25.85
C ALA A 119 -9.64 24.12 -26.55
N GLU A 120 -8.54 23.39 -26.74
CA GLU A 120 -7.34 23.84 -27.45
C GLU A 120 -7.67 24.24 -28.90
N GLY A 121 -8.50 23.45 -29.61
CA GLY A 121 -8.94 23.71 -30.98
C GLY A 121 -9.85 24.93 -31.13
N LEU A 122 -10.62 25.29 -30.10
CA LEU A 122 -11.48 26.47 -30.08
C LEU A 122 -10.79 27.72 -29.48
N GLY A 123 -9.62 27.57 -28.88
CA GLY A 123 -8.89 28.64 -28.18
C GLY A 123 -9.41 28.97 -26.79
N SER A 124 -10.17 28.06 -26.17
CA SER A 124 -10.58 28.13 -24.76
C SER A 124 -9.41 27.70 -23.86
N ASN A 125 -9.30 28.28 -22.66
CA ASN A 125 -8.26 27.86 -21.72
C ASN A 125 -8.61 26.51 -21.08
N VAL A 126 -7.62 25.66 -20.81
CA VAL A 126 -7.80 24.41 -20.06
C VAL A 126 -7.45 24.64 -18.59
N ALA A 127 -8.28 24.13 -17.68
CA ALA A 127 -8.03 24.15 -16.24
C ALA A 127 -8.10 22.74 -15.64
N LEU A 128 -6.98 22.26 -15.10
CA LEU A 128 -6.92 21.02 -14.32
C LEU A 128 -7.50 21.29 -12.93
N VAL A 129 -8.64 20.66 -12.58
CA VAL A 129 -9.37 20.95 -11.34
C VAL A 129 -9.33 19.85 -10.28
N ASP A 130 -8.74 18.69 -10.58
CA ASP A 130 -8.56 17.61 -9.61
C ASP A 130 -7.26 17.77 -8.78
N ARG A 131 -7.15 17.00 -7.69
CA ARG A 131 -5.97 16.90 -6.84
C ARG A 131 -5.15 15.67 -7.21
N ASP A 132 -3.83 15.76 -6.98
CA ASP A 132 -2.88 14.66 -7.14
C ASP A 132 -3.42 13.33 -6.59
N ILE A 133 -3.44 12.30 -7.45
CA ILE A 133 -3.99 10.98 -7.12
C ILE A 133 -3.30 10.31 -5.92
N GLN A 134 -2.01 10.58 -5.68
CA GLN A 134 -1.29 10.05 -4.51
C GLN A 134 -1.84 10.66 -3.22
N VAL A 135 -2.18 11.95 -3.22
CA VAL A 135 -2.82 12.64 -2.08
C VAL A 135 -4.23 12.10 -1.85
N THR A 136 -5.01 11.89 -2.92
CA THR A 136 -6.33 11.23 -2.87
C THR A 136 -6.24 9.87 -2.20
N VAL A 137 -5.34 9.01 -2.67
CA VAL A 137 -5.16 7.65 -2.14
C VAL A 137 -4.61 7.67 -0.71
N GLN A 138 -3.66 8.54 -0.38
CA GLN A 138 -3.15 8.68 0.99
C GLN A 138 -4.25 9.08 1.99
N ARG A 139 -5.18 9.95 1.58
CA ARG A 139 -6.33 10.36 2.40
C ARG A 139 -7.36 9.26 2.55
N PHE A 140 -7.69 8.52 1.48
CA PHE A 140 -8.49 7.30 1.55
C PHE A 140 -7.97 6.33 2.62
N TRP A 141 -6.67 5.99 2.55
CA TRP A 141 -6.05 5.13 3.56
C TRP A 141 -5.98 5.76 4.95
N ALA A 142 -5.88 7.09 5.09
CA ALA A 142 -5.85 7.72 6.41
C ALA A 142 -7.24 7.69 7.10
N ARG A 143 -8.30 7.99 6.34
CA ARG A 143 -9.67 8.22 6.81
C ARG A 143 -10.43 6.92 7.11
N MET A 144 -10.14 5.84 6.39
CA MET A 144 -10.67 4.51 6.69
C MET A 144 -10.38 4.05 8.14
N THR A 145 -11.41 3.54 8.82
CA THR A 145 -11.26 2.92 10.14
C THR A 145 -10.42 1.63 10.08
N GLY A 146 -9.91 1.17 11.23
CA GLY A 146 -9.17 -0.10 11.30
C GLY A 146 -10.02 -1.32 10.90
N THR A 147 -11.33 -1.24 11.13
CA THR A 147 -12.33 -2.23 10.71
C THR A 147 -12.57 -2.23 9.20
N GLU A 148 -12.65 -1.06 8.55
CA GLU A 148 -12.75 -0.96 7.09
C GLU A 148 -11.50 -1.52 6.40
N LYS A 149 -10.31 -1.18 6.90
CA LYS A 149 -9.03 -1.71 6.39
C LYS A 149 -8.95 -3.23 6.47
N LEU A 150 -9.41 -3.79 7.59
CA LEU A 150 -9.46 -5.23 7.78
C LEU A 150 -10.48 -5.88 6.84
N ARG A 151 -11.70 -5.32 6.71
CA ARG A 151 -12.71 -5.82 5.76
C ARG A 151 -12.21 -5.83 4.32
N MET A 152 -11.62 -4.73 3.86
CA MET A 152 -11.08 -4.62 2.51
C MET A 152 -9.95 -5.63 2.25
N LEU A 153 -9.04 -5.81 3.22
CA LEU A 153 -7.97 -6.81 3.11
C LEU A 153 -8.50 -8.26 3.10
N LEU A 154 -9.63 -8.50 3.78
CA LEU A 154 -10.31 -9.80 3.82
C LEU A 154 -11.18 -10.06 2.58
N SER A 155 -11.69 -9.03 1.90
CA SER A 155 -12.48 -9.20 0.68
C SER A 155 -11.63 -9.43 -0.57
N LEU A 156 -10.39 -8.91 -0.62
CA LEU A 156 -9.50 -9.08 -1.78
C LEU A 156 -9.36 -10.54 -2.28
N PRO A 157 -9.14 -11.57 -1.44
CA PRO A 157 -9.06 -12.95 -1.93
C PRO A 157 -10.41 -13.53 -2.40
N LEU A 158 -11.54 -12.96 -1.94
CA LEU A 158 -12.88 -13.41 -2.30
C LEU A 158 -13.21 -13.10 -3.77
N ALA A 159 -12.57 -12.08 -4.36
CA ALA A 159 -12.69 -11.76 -5.78
C ALA A 159 -12.14 -12.84 -6.72
N PHE A 160 -11.34 -13.79 -6.20
CA PHE A 160 -10.69 -14.84 -6.98
C PHE A 160 -11.09 -16.26 -6.57
N ALA A 161 -11.68 -16.45 -5.38
CA ALA A 161 -12.04 -17.76 -4.87
C ALA A 161 -13.18 -17.69 -3.84
N PRO A 162 -14.09 -18.70 -3.79
CA PRO A 162 -15.16 -18.73 -2.81
C PRO A 162 -14.66 -18.63 -1.36
N PRO A 163 -15.42 -18.01 -0.43
CA PRO A 163 -15.00 -17.79 0.96
C PRO A 163 -14.49 -19.05 1.68
N ALA A 164 -15.12 -20.21 1.43
CA ALA A 164 -14.69 -21.49 2.00
C ALA A 164 -13.30 -21.94 1.49
N ALA A 165 -12.99 -21.71 0.21
CA ALA A 165 -11.70 -22.06 -0.39
C ALA A 165 -10.58 -21.15 0.16
N VAL A 166 -10.84 -19.83 0.24
CA VAL A 166 -9.91 -18.87 0.86
C VAL A 166 -9.66 -19.22 2.32
N ALA A 167 -10.70 -19.48 3.11
CA ALA A 167 -10.59 -19.83 4.52
C ALA A 167 -9.76 -21.11 4.72
N LEU A 168 -9.98 -22.14 3.90
CA LEU A 168 -9.18 -23.37 3.93
C LEU A 168 -7.72 -23.12 3.53
N GLY A 169 -7.46 -22.32 2.49
CA GLY A 169 -6.09 -21.99 2.06
C GLY A 169 -5.29 -21.24 3.11
N VAL A 170 -5.88 -20.18 3.70
CA VAL A 170 -5.29 -19.42 4.82
C VAL A 170 -5.09 -20.33 6.04
N GLY A 171 -6.11 -21.13 6.35
CA GLY A 171 -6.07 -22.09 7.45
C GLY A 171 -4.92 -23.08 7.33
N LEU A 172 -4.87 -23.87 6.26
CA LEU A 172 -3.81 -24.86 6.02
C LEU A 172 -2.40 -24.22 6.02
N SER A 173 -2.26 -23.01 5.48
CA SER A 173 -1.00 -22.26 5.49
C SER A 173 -0.56 -21.90 6.92
N ALA A 174 -1.48 -21.33 7.72
CA ALA A 174 -1.21 -21.04 9.13
C ALA A 174 -0.94 -22.32 9.94
N GLY A 175 -1.69 -23.39 9.67
CA GLY A 175 -1.51 -24.72 10.26
C GLY A 175 -0.11 -25.28 10.02
N ALA A 176 0.40 -25.20 8.78
CA ALA A 176 1.77 -25.59 8.44
C ALA A 176 2.82 -24.74 9.20
N ILE A 177 2.66 -23.41 9.20
CA ILE A 177 3.58 -22.48 9.86
C ILE A 177 3.63 -22.68 11.38
N ILE A 178 2.50 -22.98 12.02
CA ILE A 178 2.39 -23.17 13.48
C ILE A 178 2.72 -24.63 13.88
N GLY A 179 2.35 -25.61 13.07
CA GLY A 179 2.63 -27.02 13.32
C GLY A 179 4.13 -27.35 13.23
N PHE A 180 4.88 -26.66 12.36
CA PHE A 180 6.32 -26.89 12.20
C PHE A 180 7.14 -26.68 13.48
N PRO A 181 7.04 -25.54 14.21
CA PRO A 181 7.70 -25.41 15.50
C PRO A 181 7.20 -26.41 16.54
N ILE A 182 5.90 -26.73 16.57
CA ILE A 182 5.37 -27.68 17.55
C ILE A 182 6.07 -29.03 17.39
N GLU A 183 6.13 -29.58 16.17
CA GLU A 183 6.88 -30.81 15.88
C GLU A 183 8.39 -30.65 16.17
N ALA A 184 8.99 -29.53 15.75
CA ALA A 184 10.44 -29.32 15.88
C ALA A 184 10.93 -29.19 17.34
N PHE A 185 10.08 -28.69 18.26
CA PHE A 185 10.42 -28.46 19.66
C PHE A 185 9.85 -29.52 20.61
N ALA A 186 8.66 -30.05 20.35
CA ALA A 186 8.02 -31.07 21.21
C ALA A 186 8.25 -32.51 20.71
N GLY A 187 8.64 -32.68 19.45
CA GLY A 187 8.54 -33.97 18.75
C GLY A 187 7.08 -34.35 18.45
N PRO A 188 6.82 -35.60 18.01
CA PRO A 188 5.47 -36.07 17.72
C PRO A 188 4.55 -35.93 18.94
N VAL A 189 3.48 -35.16 18.79
CA VAL A 189 2.54 -34.80 19.86
C VAL A 189 1.30 -35.70 19.86
N VAL A 190 0.83 -36.16 18.70
CA VAL A 190 -0.42 -36.92 18.55
C VAL A 190 -0.17 -38.42 18.30
N LEU A 191 0.84 -38.74 17.50
CA LEU A 191 1.24 -40.08 17.12
C LEU A 191 2.32 -40.60 18.07
N PRO A 192 2.08 -41.69 18.81
CA PRO A 192 3.07 -42.24 19.72
C PRO A 192 4.27 -42.81 18.94
N PRO A 193 5.48 -42.82 19.54
CA PRO A 193 6.66 -43.45 18.94
C PRO A 193 6.38 -44.91 18.57
N SER A 194 6.47 -45.24 17.28
CA SER A 194 6.20 -46.58 16.77
C SER A 194 7.49 -47.39 16.62
N ALA A 195 7.45 -48.69 16.91
CA ALA A 195 8.56 -49.61 16.65
C ALA A 195 8.60 -50.15 15.20
N VAL A 196 7.64 -49.78 14.35
CA VAL A 196 7.42 -50.36 13.01
C VAL A 196 7.72 -49.36 11.89
N LEU A 197 7.30 -48.10 12.05
CA LEU A 197 7.64 -47.00 11.17
C LEU A 197 8.90 -46.29 11.68
N SER A 198 9.76 -45.82 10.78
CA SER A 198 10.92 -45.02 11.18
C SER A 198 10.48 -43.71 11.83
N GLY A 199 11.27 -43.18 12.77
CA GLY A 199 10.94 -41.95 13.49
C GLY A 199 10.64 -40.76 12.57
N LEU A 200 11.32 -40.69 11.40
CA LEU A 200 11.11 -39.66 10.39
C LEU A 200 9.74 -39.79 9.67
N VAL A 201 9.21 -41.01 9.49
CA VAL A 201 7.86 -41.21 8.95
C VAL A 201 6.81 -40.84 10.00
N VAL A 202 7.06 -41.15 11.28
CA VAL A 202 6.18 -40.75 12.39
C VAL A 202 6.13 -39.23 12.52
N SER A 203 7.26 -38.53 12.50
CA SER A 203 7.31 -37.06 12.63
C SER A 203 6.66 -36.34 11.44
N ILE A 204 6.83 -36.84 10.21
CA ILE A 204 6.14 -36.26 9.04
C ILE A 204 4.62 -36.46 9.14
N ALA A 205 4.18 -37.65 9.57
CA ALA A 205 2.76 -37.93 9.75
C ALA A 205 2.14 -37.12 10.90
N ASP A 206 2.86 -36.91 12.00
CA ASP A 206 2.40 -36.10 13.13
C ASP A 206 2.32 -34.63 12.75
N TYR A 207 3.38 -34.08 12.16
CA TYR A 207 3.40 -32.72 11.63
C TYR A 207 2.20 -32.43 10.72
N LEU A 208 1.91 -33.32 9.75
CA LEU A 208 0.78 -33.14 8.84
C LEU A 208 -0.57 -33.17 9.57
N LEU A 209 -0.69 -33.96 10.63
CA LEU A 209 -1.91 -34.08 11.44
C LEU A 209 -2.09 -32.86 12.36
N VAL A 210 -1.03 -32.43 13.06
CA VAL A 210 -1.00 -31.21 13.88
C VAL A 210 -1.27 -29.98 13.01
N ALA A 211 -0.58 -29.84 11.89
CA ALA A 211 -0.79 -28.75 10.93
C ALA A 211 -2.22 -28.77 10.35
N GLY A 212 -2.76 -29.96 10.03
CA GLY A 212 -4.13 -30.11 9.56
C GLY A 212 -5.19 -29.69 10.59
N ILE A 213 -5.04 -30.09 11.86
CA ILE A 213 -5.96 -29.71 12.95
C ILE A 213 -5.90 -28.20 13.20
N LEU A 214 -4.69 -27.64 13.36
CA LEU A 214 -4.51 -26.20 13.58
C LEU A 214 -5.02 -25.39 12.38
N GLY A 215 -4.75 -25.88 11.18
CA GLY A 215 -5.19 -25.21 9.95
C GLY A 215 -6.69 -25.25 9.77
N LEU A 216 -7.37 -26.35 10.10
CA LEU A 216 -8.83 -26.42 10.11
C LEU A 216 -9.44 -25.50 11.17
N ALA A 217 -8.83 -25.41 12.36
CA ALA A 217 -9.29 -24.48 13.39
C ALA A 217 -9.18 -23.01 12.94
N VAL A 218 -8.07 -22.62 12.30
CA VAL A 218 -7.91 -21.29 11.70
C VAL A 218 -8.89 -21.08 10.54
N ALA A 219 -9.09 -22.09 9.68
CA ALA A 219 -10.07 -22.02 8.58
C ALA A 219 -11.49 -21.77 9.08
N VAL A 220 -11.92 -22.40 10.18
CA VAL A 220 -13.24 -22.14 10.78
C VAL A 220 -13.36 -20.70 11.29
N VAL A 221 -12.30 -20.13 11.89
CA VAL A 221 -12.29 -18.71 12.29
C VAL A 221 -12.39 -17.79 11.08
N PHE A 222 -11.65 -18.04 10.00
CA PHE A 222 -11.73 -17.23 8.78
C PHE A 222 -13.06 -17.38 8.05
N ALA A 223 -13.63 -18.59 7.98
CA ALA A 223 -14.96 -18.81 7.40
C ALA A 223 -16.06 -18.08 8.19
N GLY A 224 -16.00 -18.12 9.52
CA GLY A 224 -16.90 -17.34 10.38
C GLY A 224 -16.69 -15.83 10.25
N LEU A 225 -15.46 -15.38 10.03
CA LEU A 225 -15.15 -13.98 9.78
C LEU A 225 -15.71 -13.51 8.42
N PHE A 226 -15.52 -14.28 7.35
CA PHE A 226 -16.10 -13.98 6.04
C PHE A 226 -17.63 -13.96 6.08
N ALA A 227 -18.27 -14.89 6.80
CA ALA A 227 -19.73 -14.89 6.99
C ALA A 227 -20.25 -13.67 7.78
N LEU A 228 -19.38 -12.90 8.46
CA LEU A 228 -19.70 -11.65 9.16
C LEU A 228 -19.27 -10.39 8.39
N THR A 229 -18.59 -10.54 7.24
CA THR A 229 -18.07 -9.42 6.44
C THR A 229 -18.45 -9.45 4.96
N ALA A 230 -18.95 -10.58 4.45
CA ALA A 230 -19.54 -10.65 3.13
C ALA A 230 -20.77 -9.71 3.07
N PRO A 231 -20.97 -8.98 1.96
CA PRO A 231 -22.25 -8.35 1.69
C PRO A 231 -23.36 -9.42 1.71
N GLU A 232 -24.57 -9.06 2.13
CA GLU A 232 -25.73 -9.89 1.83
C GLU A 232 -26.00 -9.77 0.33
N GLU A 233 -25.81 -10.85 -0.43
CA GLU A 233 -26.18 -10.91 -1.84
C GLU A 233 -27.71 -10.75 -1.96
N ASN A 234 -28.16 -9.52 -2.19
CA ASN A 234 -29.55 -9.22 -2.48
C ASN A 234 -29.87 -9.71 -3.90
N GLU A 235 -30.31 -10.97 -4.03
CA GLU A 235 -30.87 -11.59 -5.25
C GLU A 235 -32.14 -10.86 -5.81
N HIS A 236 -32.38 -9.61 -5.43
CA HIS A 236 -33.52 -8.78 -5.80
C HIS A 236 -33.12 -7.51 -6.56
N GLU A 237 -31.82 -7.21 -6.67
CA GLU A 237 -31.31 -5.98 -7.32
C GLU A 237 -31.01 -6.19 -8.82
N GLU A 238 -30.52 -7.38 -9.24
CA GLU A 238 -30.20 -7.68 -10.65
C GLU A 238 -31.41 -7.51 -11.61
N LEU A 239 -32.63 -7.71 -11.11
CA LEU A 239 -33.87 -7.60 -11.91
C LEU A 239 -34.34 -6.15 -12.14
N ALA A 240 -33.63 -5.14 -11.63
CA ALA A 240 -33.95 -3.72 -11.82
C ALA A 240 -32.98 -2.99 -12.77
N MET A 241 -31.88 -3.62 -13.18
CA MET A 241 -30.79 -2.98 -13.95
C MET A 241 -31.10 -2.76 -15.44
N GLU A 242 -32.10 -3.43 -16.03
CA GLU A 242 -32.39 -3.33 -17.49
C GLU A 242 -33.00 -1.99 -17.93
N ASP A 243 -33.44 -1.12 -17.01
CA ASP A 243 -34.13 0.17 -17.28
C ASP A 243 -33.42 1.41 -16.67
N LEU A 244 -32.18 1.27 -16.17
CA LEU A 244 -31.42 2.36 -15.52
C LEU A 244 -30.44 3.06 -16.47
N THR A 245 -30.18 4.36 -16.26
CA THR A 245 -29.12 5.07 -17.00
C THR A 245 -27.74 4.77 -16.40
N ASP A 246 -26.67 4.93 -17.19
CA ASP A 246 -25.29 4.74 -16.70
C ASP A 246 -24.99 5.56 -15.42
N ALA A 247 -25.59 6.76 -15.31
CA ALA A 247 -25.48 7.61 -14.12
C ALA A 247 -26.20 7.02 -12.89
N ASP A 248 -27.35 6.38 -13.08
CA ASP A 248 -28.10 5.71 -12.00
C ASP A 248 -27.36 4.45 -11.51
N VAL A 249 -26.76 3.69 -12.45
CA VAL A 249 -25.91 2.52 -12.14
C VAL A 249 -24.69 2.94 -11.32
N VAL A 250 -23.95 3.96 -11.78
CA VAL A 250 -22.82 4.52 -11.03
C VAL A 250 -23.27 5.04 -9.66
N GLY A 251 -24.45 5.68 -9.58
CA GLY A 251 -25.05 6.10 -8.32
C GLY A 251 -25.23 4.95 -7.33
N ALA A 252 -25.84 3.84 -7.76
CA ALA A 252 -26.06 2.66 -6.92
C ALA A 252 -24.74 2.04 -6.43
N MET A 253 -23.74 1.88 -7.30
CA MET A 253 -22.43 1.36 -6.93
C MET A 253 -21.69 2.26 -5.92
N LEU A 254 -21.86 3.58 -6.02
CA LEU A 254 -21.28 4.53 -5.05
C LEU A 254 -22.02 4.52 -3.71
N GLU A 255 -23.34 4.25 -3.68
CA GLU A 255 -24.09 4.05 -2.44
C GLU A 255 -23.70 2.74 -1.73
N GLU A 256 -23.52 1.64 -2.48
CA GLU A 256 -22.99 0.39 -1.93
C GLU A 256 -21.58 0.58 -1.35
N PHE A 257 -20.69 1.26 -2.09
CA PHE A 257 -19.35 1.60 -1.61
C PHE A 257 -19.37 2.48 -0.36
N ARG A 258 -20.27 3.47 -0.29
CA ARG A 258 -20.50 4.30 0.92
C ARG A 258 -20.96 3.46 2.12
N ALA A 259 -21.79 2.44 1.91
CA ALA A 259 -22.21 1.52 2.96
C ALA A 259 -21.05 0.61 3.43
N PHE A 260 -20.19 0.17 2.51
CA PHE A 260 -19.04 -0.70 2.80
C PHE A 260 -17.89 0.04 3.53
N SER A 261 -17.48 1.21 3.03
CA SER A 261 -16.40 2.03 3.59
C SER A 261 -16.77 3.52 3.67
N PRO A 262 -17.49 3.94 4.72
CA PRO A 262 -17.92 5.33 4.88
C PRO A 262 -16.75 6.33 4.88
N GLY A 263 -15.67 6.04 5.61
CA GLY A 263 -14.47 6.91 5.64
C GLY A 263 -13.68 6.88 4.33
N GLY A 264 -13.76 5.77 3.59
CA GLY A 264 -13.17 5.65 2.26
C GLY A 264 -13.92 6.50 1.23
N ALA A 265 -15.26 6.44 1.22
CA ALA A 265 -16.11 7.24 0.35
C ALA A 265 -16.05 8.74 0.68
N GLU A 266 -16.01 9.12 1.95
CA GLU A 266 -15.81 10.52 2.36
C GLU A 266 -14.49 11.08 1.80
N ALA A 267 -13.41 10.28 1.84
CA ALA A 267 -12.12 10.68 1.32
C ALA A 267 -12.03 10.67 -0.22
N LEU A 268 -12.57 9.65 -0.91
CA LEU A 268 -12.46 9.53 -2.37
C LEU A 268 -13.48 10.37 -3.14
N ILE A 269 -14.67 10.59 -2.56
CA ILE A 269 -15.80 11.26 -3.20
C ILE A 269 -15.99 12.64 -2.57
N ASP A 270 -16.47 12.72 -1.32
CA ASP A 270 -16.94 14.01 -0.76
C ASP A 270 -15.83 15.06 -0.63
N GLU A 271 -14.62 14.69 -0.20
CA GLU A 271 -13.46 15.58 -0.20
C GLU A 271 -13.00 15.97 -1.62
N ARG A 272 -13.15 15.08 -2.60
CA ARG A 272 -12.73 15.30 -3.99
C ARG A 272 -13.71 16.26 -4.69
N ASP A 273 -15.00 16.04 -4.51
CA ASP A 273 -16.09 16.95 -4.90
C ASP A 273 -15.86 18.35 -4.34
N ALA A 274 -15.56 18.45 -3.04
CA ALA A 274 -15.31 19.73 -2.37
C ALA A 274 -14.05 20.43 -2.93
N PHE A 275 -13.00 19.68 -3.24
CA PHE A 275 -11.78 20.24 -3.85
C PHE A 275 -12.03 20.77 -5.27
N ILE A 276 -12.69 19.98 -6.12
CA ILE A 276 -13.05 20.37 -7.49
C ILE A 276 -13.99 21.57 -7.46
N ALA A 277 -15.02 21.54 -6.61
CA ALA A 277 -15.96 22.65 -6.45
C ALA A 277 -15.26 23.95 -5.98
N HIS A 278 -14.28 23.89 -5.08
CA HIS A 278 -13.45 25.06 -4.73
C HIS A 278 -12.75 25.67 -5.96
N ARG A 279 -12.18 24.84 -6.85
CA ARG A 279 -11.56 25.31 -8.09
C ARG A 279 -12.58 25.95 -9.04
N LEU A 280 -13.72 25.31 -9.23
CA LEU A 280 -14.78 25.79 -10.11
C LEU A 280 -15.43 27.09 -9.59
N VAL A 281 -15.63 27.22 -8.28
CA VAL A 281 -16.10 28.47 -7.65
C VAL A 281 -15.08 29.59 -7.89
N GLY A 282 -13.78 29.34 -7.72
CA GLY A 282 -12.74 30.33 -8.00
C GLY A 282 -12.72 30.79 -9.47
N LEU A 283 -12.88 29.87 -10.42
CA LEU A 283 -13.00 30.21 -11.86
C LEU A 283 -14.25 31.06 -12.15
N ARG A 284 -15.39 30.72 -11.52
CA ARG A 284 -16.65 31.46 -11.63
C ARG A 284 -16.55 32.88 -11.05
N GLU A 285 -15.91 33.03 -9.89
CA GLU A 285 -15.71 34.31 -9.21
C GLU A 285 -14.72 35.22 -9.94
N ALA A 286 -13.77 34.64 -10.69
CA ALA A 286 -12.93 35.36 -11.64
C ALA A 286 -13.67 35.82 -12.92
N GLY A 287 -14.99 35.54 -13.04
CA GLY A 287 -15.84 36.00 -14.13
C GLY A 287 -15.90 35.10 -15.35
N ASN A 288 -15.25 33.92 -15.32
CA ASN A 288 -15.22 33.02 -16.47
C ASN A 288 -16.55 32.28 -16.67
N ARG A 289 -16.88 32.02 -17.93
CA ARG A 289 -17.83 30.97 -18.33
C ARG A 289 -17.06 29.66 -18.43
N VAL A 290 -17.43 28.70 -17.58
CA VAL A 290 -16.74 27.41 -17.43
C VAL A 290 -17.66 26.28 -17.88
N VAL A 291 -17.15 25.39 -18.74
CA VAL A 291 -17.69 24.02 -18.88
C VAL A 291 -16.78 23.10 -18.08
N ALA A 292 -17.34 22.40 -17.10
CA ALA A 292 -16.62 21.48 -16.22
C ALA A 292 -16.97 20.04 -16.58
N VAL A 293 -16.02 19.32 -17.18
CA VAL A 293 -16.14 17.90 -17.52
C VAL A 293 -15.64 17.08 -16.33
N VAL A 294 -16.54 16.29 -15.75
CA VAL A 294 -16.32 15.52 -14.51
C VAL A 294 -16.96 14.14 -14.62
N GLY A 295 -16.53 13.19 -13.80
CA GLY A 295 -17.18 11.89 -13.74
C GLY A 295 -18.63 11.99 -13.24
N ALA A 296 -19.52 11.18 -13.80
CA ALA A 296 -20.94 11.15 -13.40
C ALA A 296 -21.13 10.98 -11.88
N GLY A 297 -20.26 10.17 -11.24
CA GLY A 297 -20.24 9.98 -9.79
C GLY A 297 -19.91 11.23 -8.95
N HIS A 298 -19.25 12.22 -9.53
CA HIS A 298 -18.88 13.48 -8.88
C HIS A 298 -19.85 14.64 -9.20
N GLN A 299 -20.60 14.56 -10.31
CA GLN A 299 -21.49 15.61 -10.80
C GLN A 299 -22.44 16.13 -9.70
N GLY A 300 -23.23 15.24 -9.08
CA GLY A 300 -24.25 15.65 -8.10
C GLY A 300 -23.66 16.27 -6.82
N GLY A 301 -22.47 15.83 -6.40
CA GLY A 301 -21.76 16.41 -5.26
C GLY A 301 -21.20 17.81 -5.57
N ILE A 302 -20.62 17.97 -6.76
CA ILE A 302 -20.10 19.25 -7.26
C ILE A 302 -21.23 20.27 -7.47
N GLU A 303 -22.34 19.88 -8.12
CA GLU A 303 -23.50 20.76 -8.35
C GLU A 303 -24.11 21.27 -7.02
N ARG A 304 -24.19 20.40 -6.00
CA ARG A 304 -24.63 20.77 -4.64
C ARG A 304 -23.78 21.89 -4.04
N TYR A 305 -22.45 21.81 -4.17
CA TYR A 305 -21.53 22.86 -3.71
C TYR A 305 -21.55 24.11 -4.58
N LEU A 306 -21.68 23.99 -5.91
CA LEU A 306 -21.81 25.14 -6.81
C LEU A 306 -23.08 25.96 -6.53
N GLY A 307 -24.18 25.28 -6.20
CA GLY A 307 -25.44 25.90 -5.79
C GLY A 307 -25.42 26.47 -4.36
N ASN A 308 -24.63 25.90 -3.45
CA ASN A 308 -24.50 26.34 -2.06
C ASN A 308 -23.01 26.41 -1.63
N PRO A 309 -22.24 27.43 -2.08
CA PRO A 309 -20.80 27.51 -1.79
C PRO A 309 -20.47 27.61 -0.30
N GLU A 310 -21.43 28.08 0.51
CA GLU A 310 -21.33 28.18 1.98
C GLU A 310 -21.18 26.81 2.68
N LEU A 311 -21.45 25.70 1.97
CA LEU A 311 -21.25 24.33 2.47
C LEU A 311 -19.83 23.80 2.25
N LEU A 312 -18.97 24.53 1.53
CA LEU A 312 -17.59 24.09 1.27
C LEU A 312 -16.75 24.10 2.56
N PRO A 313 -16.04 22.99 2.90
CA PRO A 313 -15.10 22.97 4.01
C PRO A 313 -13.87 23.84 3.72
N ALA A 314 -13.06 24.12 4.74
CA ALA A 314 -11.91 25.00 4.60
C ALA A 314 -10.87 24.38 3.66
N GLN A 315 -10.23 25.17 2.79
CA GLN A 315 -9.33 24.63 1.76
C GLN A 315 -8.12 23.91 2.40
N GLU A 316 -7.64 24.40 3.54
CA GLU A 316 -6.56 23.79 4.32
C GLU A 316 -6.89 22.37 4.83
N GLU A 317 -8.17 22.06 5.04
CA GLU A 317 -8.63 20.72 5.42
C GLU A 317 -8.65 19.76 4.22
N LEU A 318 -8.67 20.29 2.99
CA LEU A 318 -8.64 19.53 1.74
C LEU A 318 -7.22 19.35 1.16
N VAL A 319 -6.28 20.26 1.45
CA VAL A 319 -4.86 20.16 1.05
C VAL A 319 -3.93 19.97 2.24
N GLY A 320 -3.71 18.70 2.58
CA GLY A 320 -2.72 18.29 3.59
C GLY A 320 -2.64 16.78 3.74
N ARG A 321 -1.48 16.26 4.17
CA ARG A 321 -1.37 14.87 4.61
C ARG A 321 -1.95 14.74 6.01
N GLU A 322 -2.92 13.85 6.17
CA GLU A 322 -3.41 13.36 7.48
C GLU A 322 -2.26 12.64 8.22
N THR A 323 -1.34 13.39 8.82
CA THR A 323 -0.26 12.85 9.66
C THR A 323 -0.81 12.50 11.05
N GLY A 324 -1.79 11.60 11.07
CA GLY A 324 -2.30 10.96 12.27
C GLY A 324 -1.19 10.14 12.91
N GLN A 325 -0.39 10.78 13.77
CA GLN A 325 0.77 10.20 14.46
C GLN A 325 0.32 9.21 15.53
N ARG A 326 -0.29 8.10 15.11
CA ARG A 326 -0.84 7.09 16.01
C ARG A 326 0.27 6.20 16.57
N PHE A 327 0.21 6.03 17.88
CA PHE A 327 1.05 5.15 18.66
C PHE A 327 1.06 3.75 18.05
N SER A 328 2.25 3.21 17.78
CA SER A 328 2.44 1.97 17.02
C SER A 328 2.80 0.82 17.97
N PRO A 329 1.87 -0.10 18.30
CA PRO A 329 2.12 -1.16 19.28
C PRO A 329 3.30 -2.06 18.88
N TYR A 330 3.49 -2.26 17.58
CA TYR A 330 4.58 -3.03 16.99
C TYR A 330 5.96 -2.46 17.34
N LYS A 331 6.09 -1.12 17.50
CA LYS A 331 7.34 -0.50 17.97
C LYS A 331 7.62 -0.84 19.43
N ILE A 332 6.61 -0.91 20.28
CA ILE A 332 6.77 -1.32 21.69
C ILE A 332 7.21 -2.78 21.75
N VAL A 333 6.56 -3.67 20.98
CA VAL A 333 6.93 -5.09 20.92
C VAL A 333 8.36 -5.24 20.40
N GLY A 334 8.74 -4.52 19.34
CA GLY A 334 10.10 -4.49 18.81
C GLY A 334 11.14 -4.00 19.83
N TYR A 335 10.86 -2.91 20.56
CA TYR A 335 11.74 -2.43 21.62
C TYR A 335 11.80 -3.38 22.81
N LEU A 336 10.68 -3.95 23.26
CA LEU A 336 10.63 -4.93 24.35
C LEU A 336 11.45 -6.17 24.01
N PHE A 337 11.34 -6.66 22.76
CA PHE A 337 12.16 -7.75 22.24
C PHE A 337 13.65 -7.37 22.20
N THR A 338 13.97 -6.15 21.74
CA THR A 338 15.35 -5.61 21.74
C THR A 338 15.95 -5.56 23.15
N PHE A 339 15.21 -5.04 24.12
CA PHE A 339 15.63 -4.99 25.52
C PHE A 339 15.72 -6.38 26.14
N GLY A 340 14.80 -7.28 25.85
CA GLY A 340 14.84 -8.67 26.31
C GLY A 340 16.05 -9.44 25.76
N PHE A 341 16.37 -9.25 24.48
CA PHE A 341 17.54 -9.86 23.84
C PHE A 341 18.87 -9.29 24.41
N LEU A 342 18.94 -7.98 24.63
CA LEU A 342 20.11 -7.36 25.27
C LEU A 342 20.25 -7.83 26.73
N ALA A 343 19.15 -7.90 27.47
CA ALA A 343 19.11 -8.41 28.83
C ALA A 343 19.55 -9.88 28.91
N PHE A 344 19.17 -10.73 27.95
CA PHE A 344 19.65 -12.11 27.85
C PHE A 344 21.18 -12.18 27.88
N PHE A 345 21.86 -11.44 26.99
CA PHE A 345 23.33 -11.43 26.95
C PHE A 345 23.97 -10.79 28.18
N VAL A 346 23.40 -9.68 28.69
CA VAL A 346 23.91 -9.04 29.91
C VAL A 346 23.83 -9.99 31.10
N LEU A 347 22.67 -10.61 31.34
CA LEU A 347 22.46 -11.56 32.44
C LEU A 347 23.38 -12.78 32.32
N LEU A 348 23.62 -13.30 31.11
CA LEU A 348 24.63 -14.35 30.90
C LEU A 348 26.05 -13.91 31.32
N VAL A 349 26.45 -12.68 31.04
CA VAL A 349 27.73 -12.11 31.52
C VAL A 349 27.73 -11.98 33.05
N MET A 350 26.64 -11.48 33.65
CA MET A 350 26.49 -11.32 35.10
C MET A 350 26.46 -12.66 35.85
N ALA A 351 26.05 -13.75 35.19
CA ALA A 351 26.14 -15.11 35.69
C ALA A 351 27.57 -15.70 35.68
N GLY A 352 28.56 -14.95 35.18
CA GLY A 352 29.94 -15.43 35.01
C GLY A 352 30.10 -16.44 33.88
N ALA A 353 29.22 -16.42 32.87
CA ALA A 353 29.35 -17.30 31.71
C ALA A 353 30.72 -17.10 31.03
N ARG A 354 31.43 -18.20 30.77
CA ARG A 354 32.80 -18.16 30.24
C ARG A 354 32.83 -17.39 28.91
N ASN A 355 33.73 -16.41 28.77
CA ASN A 355 33.89 -15.62 27.53
C ASN A 355 33.96 -16.49 26.26
N GLY A 356 34.62 -17.65 26.32
CA GLY A 356 34.70 -18.60 25.21
C GLY A 356 33.39 -19.31 24.85
N PHE A 357 32.42 -19.43 25.76
CA PHE A 357 31.06 -19.89 25.47
C PHE A 357 30.25 -18.76 24.79
N LEU A 358 30.28 -17.55 25.37
CA LEU A 358 29.58 -16.39 24.84
C LEU A 358 30.02 -16.04 23.40
N LEU A 359 31.33 -16.04 23.15
CA LEU A 359 31.88 -15.81 21.80
C LEU A 359 31.49 -16.91 20.80
N ARG A 360 31.34 -18.16 21.24
CA ARG A 360 30.87 -19.27 20.37
C ARG A 360 29.38 -19.17 20.08
N LEU A 361 28.57 -18.82 21.08
CA LEU A 361 27.12 -18.66 20.92
C LEU A 361 26.79 -17.46 20.02
N PHE A 362 27.41 -16.31 20.29
CA PHE A 362 27.33 -15.12 19.42
C PHE A 362 27.86 -15.40 18.01
N GLY A 363 29.02 -16.06 17.90
CA GLY A 363 29.61 -16.42 16.61
C GLY A 363 28.73 -17.36 15.80
N ALA A 364 28.13 -18.37 16.43
CA ALA A 364 27.18 -19.28 15.77
C ALA A 364 25.91 -18.54 15.30
N TRP A 365 25.35 -17.67 16.14
CA TRP A 365 24.20 -16.83 15.79
C TRP A 365 24.49 -15.89 14.62
N PHE A 366 25.62 -15.18 14.67
CA PHE A 366 26.08 -14.28 13.60
C PHE A 366 26.28 -15.04 12.28
N LEU A 367 26.99 -16.18 12.32
CA LEU A 367 27.29 -16.97 11.12
C LEU A 367 26.03 -17.61 10.52
N VAL A 368 25.10 -18.12 11.34
CA VAL A 368 23.85 -18.73 10.85
C VAL A 368 22.95 -17.66 10.22
N ASN A 369 22.76 -16.50 10.86
CA ASN A 369 21.99 -15.41 10.26
C ASN A 369 22.64 -14.87 8.99
N GLY A 370 23.95 -14.62 9.03
CA GLY A 370 24.67 -14.10 7.87
C GLY A 370 24.68 -15.06 6.69
N ALA A 371 24.91 -16.35 6.92
CA ALA A 371 24.96 -17.35 5.85
C ALA A 371 23.59 -17.54 5.17
N PHE A 372 22.50 -17.67 5.92
CA PHE A 372 21.17 -17.85 5.34
C PHE A 372 20.67 -16.60 4.63
N ALA A 373 20.84 -15.41 5.22
CA ALA A 373 20.46 -14.16 4.58
C ALA A 373 21.27 -13.90 3.29
N ALA A 374 22.59 -14.09 3.32
CA ALA A 374 23.43 -13.95 2.13
C ALA A 374 23.14 -15.02 1.05
N ALA A 375 22.86 -16.27 1.44
CA ALA A 375 22.51 -17.34 0.50
C ALA A 375 21.17 -17.05 -0.20
N LEU A 376 20.14 -16.65 0.54
CA LEU A 376 18.83 -16.32 -0.04
C LEU A 376 18.84 -15.02 -0.84
N ALA A 377 19.61 -14.01 -0.42
CA ALA A 377 19.92 -12.84 -1.26
C ALA A 377 20.58 -13.27 -2.59
N ARG A 378 21.56 -14.19 -2.52
CA ARG A 378 22.28 -14.66 -3.71
C ARG A 378 21.40 -15.51 -4.64
N LEU A 379 20.43 -16.25 -4.09
CA LEU A 379 19.39 -16.96 -4.84
C LEU A 379 18.38 -16.00 -5.51
N ALA A 380 18.12 -14.85 -4.89
CA ALA A 380 17.31 -13.76 -5.47
C ALA A 380 18.01 -13.01 -6.62
N GLY A 381 19.27 -13.34 -6.93
CA GLY A 381 20.06 -12.65 -7.95
C GLY A 381 20.96 -11.52 -7.45
N ALA A 382 21.04 -11.28 -6.12
CA ALA A 382 21.86 -10.20 -5.58
C ALA A 382 23.35 -10.32 -5.95
N HIS A 383 23.99 -9.16 -6.11
CA HIS A 383 25.44 -9.07 -6.22
C HIS A 383 26.11 -9.54 -4.92
N TRP A 384 27.32 -10.10 -5.02
CA TRP A 384 28.06 -10.61 -3.86
C TRP A 384 28.32 -9.57 -2.77
N THR A 385 28.46 -8.30 -3.15
CA THR A 385 28.58 -7.15 -2.26
C THR A 385 27.29 -6.91 -1.48
N SER A 386 26.15 -6.87 -2.16
CA SER A 386 24.81 -6.70 -1.58
C SER A 386 24.44 -7.86 -0.66
N ALA A 387 24.64 -9.10 -1.11
CA ALA A 387 24.42 -10.31 -0.31
C ALA A 387 25.35 -10.36 0.92
N GLY A 388 26.62 -9.96 0.76
CA GLY A 388 27.58 -9.86 1.85
C GLY A 388 27.20 -8.83 2.92
N VAL A 389 26.72 -7.66 2.49
CA VAL A 389 26.24 -6.60 3.41
C VAL A 389 24.94 -7.02 4.10
N GLY A 390 23.99 -7.59 3.37
CA GLY A 390 22.77 -8.17 3.95
C GLY A 390 23.09 -9.23 5.01
N GLY A 391 23.96 -10.19 4.69
CA GLY A 391 24.43 -11.19 5.64
C GLY A 391 25.15 -10.59 6.86
N ALA A 392 26.05 -9.63 6.67
CA ALA A 392 26.79 -8.99 7.76
C ALA A 392 25.89 -8.20 8.74
N VAL A 393 24.70 -7.77 8.30
CA VAL A 393 23.71 -7.05 9.12
C VAL A 393 22.58 -7.96 9.62
N ALA A 394 22.40 -9.17 9.07
CA ALA A 394 21.25 -10.05 9.36
C ALA A 394 21.06 -10.45 10.83
N TRP A 395 22.13 -10.48 11.63
CA TRP A 395 22.05 -10.69 13.08
C TRP A 395 21.33 -9.54 13.80
N LEU A 396 21.44 -8.32 13.29
CA LEU A 396 20.88 -7.13 13.92
C LEU A 396 19.35 -7.14 13.94
N THR A 397 18.69 -7.88 13.05
CA THR A 397 17.23 -8.08 13.04
C THR A 397 16.75 -8.95 14.18
N SER A 398 17.51 -10.00 14.53
CA SER A 398 17.22 -10.81 15.71
C SER A 398 17.46 -10.05 17.02
N VAL A 399 18.14 -8.89 16.98
CA VAL A 399 18.21 -7.93 18.10
C VAL A 399 17.06 -6.95 18.02
N ASN A 400 16.93 -6.25 16.90
CA ASN A 400 15.97 -5.19 16.65
C ASN A 400 15.16 -5.52 15.38
N PRO A 401 13.93 -6.05 15.52
CA PRO A 401 13.07 -6.42 14.40
C PRO A 401 12.73 -5.27 13.44
N LEU A 402 13.00 -4.02 13.82
CA LEU A 402 12.79 -2.83 12.97
C LEU A 402 13.94 -2.60 11.96
N LEU A 403 15.06 -3.32 12.08
CA LEU A 403 16.23 -3.20 11.20
C LEU A 403 16.36 -4.48 10.36
N ALA A 404 15.94 -4.42 9.10
CA ALA A 404 15.87 -5.58 8.20
C ALA A 404 17.07 -5.63 7.21
N PRO A 405 17.85 -6.73 7.12
CA PRO A 405 19.07 -6.80 6.30
C PRO A 405 18.80 -6.61 4.81
N GLY A 406 17.61 -6.98 4.35
CA GLY A 406 17.19 -6.78 2.98
C GLY A 406 17.23 -5.32 2.55
N TRP A 407 17.00 -4.37 3.47
CA TRP A 407 17.10 -2.94 3.15
C TRP A 407 18.56 -2.52 2.92
N PHE A 408 19.49 -3.07 3.70
CA PHE A 408 20.92 -2.84 3.52
C PHE A 408 21.46 -3.54 2.26
N ALA A 409 20.98 -4.75 1.96
CA ALA A 409 21.27 -5.45 0.72
C ALA A 409 20.73 -4.67 -0.50
N GLY A 410 19.46 -4.26 -0.48
CA GLY A 410 18.81 -3.48 -1.53
C GLY A 410 19.47 -2.13 -1.77
N TYR A 411 19.83 -1.39 -0.70
CA TYR A 411 20.56 -0.12 -0.83
C TYR A 411 21.92 -0.26 -1.53
N VAL A 412 22.61 -1.40 -1.34
CA VAL A 412 23.85 -1.70 -2.07
C VAL A 412 23.56 -2.21 -3.47
N GLU A 413 22.47 -2.96 -3.66
CA GLU A 413 22.03 -3.49 -4.96
C GLU A 413 21.62 -2.38 -5.93
N LEU A 414 21.06 -1.25 -5.45
CA LEU A 414 20.79 -0.03 -6.22
C LEU A 414 22.04 0.60 -6.87
N ARG A 415 23.26 0.16 -6.55
CA ARG A 415 24.48 0.56 -7.28
C ARG A 415 24.74 -0.26 -8.54
N TYR A 416 23.92 -1.29 -8.77
CA TYR A 416 23.97 -2.22 -9.89
C TYR A 416 22.59 -2.38 -10.58
N LEU A 417 21.60 -1.61 -10.13
CA LEU A 417 20.22 -1.63 -10.59
C LEU A 417 19.73 -0.20 -10.78
N ASP A 418 19.51 0.17 -12.02
CA ASP A 418 18.73 1.36 -12.39
C ASP A 418 17.25 0.94 -12.37
N VAL A 419 16.50 1.45 -11.38
CA VAL A 419 15.09 1.11 -11.13
C VAL A 419 14.23 2.30 -11.48
N ASN A 420 13.34 2.14 -12.46
CA ASN A 420 12.50 3.21 -13.00
C ASN A 420 11.03 2.97 -12.65
N ILE A 421 10.18 3.99 -12.77
CA ILE A 421 8.73 3.82 -12.56
C ILE A 421 8.11 2.89 -13.61
N GLY A 422 8.60 2.97 -14.87
CA GLY A 422 8.15 2.13 -15.99
C GLY A 422 8.21 0.63 -15.71
N ASP A 423 9.13 0.17 -14.85
CA ASP A 423 9.20 -1.22 -14.38
C ASP A 423 7.86 -1.70 -13.79
N ILE A 424 7.07 -0.83 -13.14
CA ILE A 424 5.76 -1.20 -12.58
C ILE A 424 4.79 -1.60 -13.70
N SER A 425 4.79 -0.88 -14.83
CA SER A 425 3.94 -1.22 -15.98
C SER A 425 4.36 -2.56 -16.58
N ILE A 426 5.66 -2.80 -16.74
CA ILE A 426 6.21 -4.07 -17.26
C ILE A 426 5.85 -5.22 -16.32
N LEU A 427 5.91 -5.03 -15.00
CA LEU A 427 5.49 -6.04 -14.03
C LEU A 427 3.98 -6.32 -14.10
N ASN A 428 3.15 -5.30 -14.31
CA ASN A 428 1.70 -5.49 -14.45
C ASN A 428 1.35 -6.23 -15.75
N GLU A 429 2.00 -5.88 -16.86
CA GLU A 429 1.87 -6.58 -18.15
C GLU A 429 2.27 -8.07 -18.03
N ILE A 430 3.40 -8.37 -17.38
CA ILE A 430 3.81 -9.76 -17.13
C ILE A 430 2.83 -10.49 -16.21
N LEU A 431 2.30 -9.83 -15.17
CA LEU A 431 1.35 -10.44 -14.23
C LEU A 431 -0.07 -10.60 -14.77
N GLY A 432 -0.43 -9.85 -15.82
CA GLY A 432 -1.71 -9.97 -16.55
C GLY A 432 -1.73 -11.10 -17.59
N ASP A 433 -0.59 -11.70 -17.92
CA ASP A 433 -0.52 -12.87 -18.80
C ASP A 433 -1.00 -14.14 -18.07
N GLU A 434 -2.33 -14.32 -18.00
CA GLU A 434 -2.98 -15.47 -17.35
C GLU A 434 -2.76 -16.79 -18.12
N GLU A 435 -2.30 -16.76 -19.37
CA GLU A 435 -2.03 -17.95 -20.18
C GLU A 435 -0.62 -18.53 -19.96
N ALA A 436 0.34 -17.70 -19.55
CA ALA A 436 1.73 -18.12 -19.40
C ALA A 436 1.98 -19.08 -18.21
N PRO A 437 2.83 -20.12 -18.39
CA PRO A 437 3.24 -20.98 -17.28
C PRO A 437 3.99 -20.21 -16.19
N ILE A 438 3.69 -20.48 -14.91
CA ILE A 438 4.36 -19.86 -13.74
C ILE A 438 5.90 -19.82 -13.84
N PRO A 439 6.63 -20.85 -14.33
CA PRO A 439 8.08 -20.77 -14.49
C PRO A 439 8.52 -19.68 -15.47
N GLU A 440 7.78 -19.50 -16.58
CA GLU A 440 8.06 -18.48 -17.59
C GLU A 440 7.76 -17.08 -17.06
N LEU A 441 6.63 -16.91 -16.37
CA LEU A 441 6.31 -15.69 -15.63
C LEU A 441 7.42 -15.31 -14.65
N LEU A 442 7.91 -16.27 -13.84
CA LEU A 442 8.99 -16.03 -12.88
C LEU A 442 10.32 -15.65 -13.54
N ASP A 443 10.61 -16.18 -14.74
CA ASP A 443 11.82 -15.82 -15.47
C ASP A 443 11.69 -14.41 -16.09
N ARG A 444 10.56 -14.08 -16.72
CA ARG A 444 10.26 -12.71 -17.20
C ARG A 444 10.32 -11.68 -16.06
N LEU A 445 9.71 -11.97 -14.90
CA LEU A 445 9.74 -11.10 -13.72
C LEU A 445 11.16 -10.83 -13.22
N ARG A 446 12.08 -11.82 -13.26
CA ARG A 446 13.48 -11.66 -12.82
C ARG A 446 14.31 -10.73 -13.71
N GLU A 447 13.90 -10.52 -14.95
CA GLU A 447 14.58 -9.60 -15.88
C GLU A 447 14.34 -8.15 -15.47
N VAL A 448 13.17 -7.83 -14.92
CA VAL A 448 12.80 -6.49 -14.43
C VAL A 448 13.62 -6.09 -13.19
N ALA A 449 14.21 -4.88 -13.23
CA ALA A 449 15.12 -4.39 -12.20
C ALA A 449 14.41 -4.21 -10.84
N LEU A 450 13.21 -3.63 -10.84
CA LEU A 450 12.38 -3.43 -9.65
C LEU A 450 12.03 -4.76 -8.95
N PHE A 451 11.59 -5.78 -9.69
CA PHE A 451 11.29 -7.09 -9.10
C PHE A 451 12.54 -7.76 -8.57
N ARG A 452 13.68 -7.67 -9.29
CA ARG A 452 14.96 -8.18 -8.77
C ARG A 452 15.35 -7.50 -7.45
N LEU A 453 15.20 -6.18 -7.34
CA LEU A 453 15.43 -5.46 -6.09
C LEU A 453 14.50 -5.94 -4.96
N ILE A 454 13.20 -6.02 -5.22
CA ILE A 454 12.19 -6.48 -4.26
C ILE A 454 12.48 -7.91 -3.80
N ALA A 455 12.80 -8.82 -4.73
CA ALA A 455 13.14 -10.20 -4.44
C ALA A 455 14.41 -10.31 -3.57
N VAL A 456 15.44 -9.50 -3.86
CA VAL A 456 16.66 -9.41 -3.04
C VAL A 456 16.33 -8.95 -1.61
N VAL A 457 15.57 -7.87 -1.46
CA VAL A 457 15.14 -7.35 -0.14
C VAL A 457 14.35 -8.41 0.62
N ALA A 458 13.34 -9.01 -0.02
CA ALA A 458 12.44 -9.98 0.59
C ALA A 458 13.15 -11.27 1.01
N LEU A 459 13.92 -11.90 0.11
CA LEU A 459 14.58 -13.18 0.39
C LEU A 459 15.72 -13.02 1.41
N THR A 460 16.41 -11.87 1.45
CA THR A 460 17.38 -11.58 2.53
C THR A 460 16.69 -11.55 3.91
N ASN A 461 15.52 -10.91 4.00
CA ASN A 461 14.74 -10.83 5.23
C ASN A 461 14.19 -12.20 5.65
N VAL A 462 13.62 -12.96 4.71
CA VAL A 462 13.18 -14.35 4.92
C VAL A 462 14.33 -15.22 5.41
N GLY A 463 15.54 -15.05 4.87
CA GLY A 463 16.73 -15.75 5.34
C GLY A 463 17.12 -15.44 6.79
N SER A 464 17.05 -14.18 7.21
CA SER A 464 17.26 -13.78 8.61
C SER A 464 16.18 -14.33 9.55
N ILE A 465 14.91 -14.37 9.13
CA ILE A 465 13.81 -14.96 9.90
C ILE A 465 14.01 -16.46 10.07
N ILE A 466 14.26 -17.20 8.98
CA ILE A 466 14.55 -18.64 8.99
C ILE A 466 15.76 -18.93 9.89
N ALA A 467 16.83 -18.15 9.76
CA ALA A 467 18.04 -18.31 10.56
C ALA A 467 17.84 -18.03 12.05
N SER A 468 17.05 -17.01 12.38
CA SER A 468 16.67 -16.71 13.77
C SER A 468 15.85 -17.87 14.36
N PHE A 469 14.98 -18.48 13.57
CA PHE A 469 14.19 -19.65 13.96
C PHE A 469 15.06 -20.91 14.15
N LEU A 470 15.91 -21.23 13.17
CA LEU A 470 16.88 -22.34 13.25
C LEU A 470 17.90 -22.15 14.38
N PHE A 471 18.28 -20.91 14.69
CA PHE A 471 19.12 -20.62 15.82
C PHE A 471 18.40 -20.97 17.13
N LEU A 472 17.13 -20.60 17.28
CA LEU A 472 16.35 -20.92 18.48
C LEU A 472 16.00 -22.42 18.59
N SER A 473 15.76 -23.11 17.47
CA SER A 473 15.28 -24.51 17.46
C SER A 473 16.37 -25.57 17.40
N VAL A 474 17.51 -25.28 16.75
CA VAL A 474 18.60 -26.26 16.56
C VAL A 474 19.86 -25.83 17.29
N VAL A 475 20.30 -24.57 17.11
CA VAL A 475 21.60 -24.12 17.60
C VAL A 475 21.58 -23.91 19.12
N LEU A 476 20.60 -23.19 19.65
CA LEU A 476 20.49 -22.91 21.08
C LEU A 476 20.32 -24.19 21.92
N PRO A 477 19.48 -25.18 21.55
CA PRO A 477 19.39 -26.46 22.25
C PRO A 477 20.69 -27.29 22.18
N TYR A 478 21.39 -27.24 21.04
CA TYR A 478 22.71 -27.87 20.92
C TYR A 478 23.74 -27.29 21.90
N PHE A 479 23.75 -25.96 22.08
CA PHE A 479 24.61 -25.33 23.09
C PHE A 479 24.11 -25.58 24.53
N SER A 480 22.80 -25.59 24.77
CA SER A 480 22.24 -25.80 26.12
C SER A 480 22.44 -27.24 26.64
N ALA A 481 22.57 -28.22 25.75
CA ALA A 481 22.98 -29.59 26.10
C ALA A 481 24.37 -29.65 26.80
N SER A 482 25.20 -28.61 26.66
CA SER A 482 26.51 -28.51 27.30
C SER A 482 26.57 -27.57 28.52
N VAL A 483 25.57 -26.68 28.67
CA VAL A 483 25.51 -25.63 29.68
C VAL A 483 24.05 -25.29 29.97
N ASP A 484 23.60 -25.36 31.22
CA ASP A 484 22.23 -24.96 31.59
C ASP A 484 22.05 -23.44 31.50
N ILE A 485 21.61 -22.98 30.32
CA ILE A 485 21.37 -21.57 30.02
C ILE A 485 20.27 -21.00 30.93
N THR A 486 19.28 -21.80 31.32
CA THR A 486 18.16 -21.38 32.18
C THR A 486 18.63 -21.08 33.59
N GLN A 487 19.52 -21.90 34.16
CA GLN A 487 20.13 -21.60 35.47
C GLN A 487 21.05 -20.40 35.40
N LEU A 488 21.90 -20.27 34.37
CA LEU A 488 22.71 -19.06 34.16
C LEU A 488 21.83 -17.80 34.08
N MET A 489 20.67 -17.87 33.46
CA MET A 489 19.74 -16.74 33.38
C MET A 489 19.19 -16.33 34.76
N LEU A 490 18.84 -17.30 35.60
CA LEU A 490 18.35 -17.07 36.96
C LEU A 490 19.46 -16.54 37.88
N ASP A 491 20.66 -17.09 37.80
CA ASP A 491 21.81 -16.66 38.61
C ASP A 491 22.33 -15.28 38.17
N GLY A 492 22.33 -15.01 36.86
CA GLY A 492 22.61 -13.67 36.34
C GLY A 492 21.62 -12.62 36.84
N ALA A 493 20.34 -12.98 36.99
CA ALA A 493 19.31 -12.08 37.52
C ALA A 493 19.49 -11.82 39.02
N ARG A 494 19.83 -12.85 39.81
CA ARG A 494 20.19 -12.70 41.24
C ARG A 494 21.41 -11.81 41.41
N ASN A 495 22.53 -12.13 40.76
CA ASN A 495 23.77 -11.36 40.83
C ASN A 495 23.56 -9.89 40.42
N SER A 496 22.71 -9.63 39.42
CA SER A 496 22.37 -8.26 38.99
C SER A 496 21.52 -7.53 40.03
N ALA A 497 20.57 -8.21 40.67
CA ALA A 497 19.74 -7.63 41.72
C ALA A 497 20.56 -7.31 42.98
N ASP A 498 21.47 -8.20 43.37
CA ASP A 498 22.36 -8.01 44.53
C ASP A 498 23.30 -6.82 44.32
N LEU A 499 23.91 -6.69 43.14
CA LEU A 499 24.78 -5.55 42.79
C LEU A 499 24.01 -4.21 42.67
N LEU A 500 22.74 -4.25 42.21
CA LEU A 500 21.88 -3.06 42.20
C LEU A 500 21.47 -2.67 43.63
N TRP A 501 21.27 -3.63 44.52
CA TRP A 501 21.00 -3.38 45.93
C TRP A 501 22.22 -2.74 46.62
N GLU A 502 23.41 -3.34 46.48
CA GLU A 502 24.69 -2.79 46.99
C GLU A 502 25.04 -1.40 46.42
N ALA A 503 24.52 -1.03 45.25
CA ALA A 503 24.73 0.30 44.66
C ALA A 503 23.73 1.36 45.17
N VAL A 504 22.65 0.96 45.83
CA VAL A 504 21.54 1.83 46.26
C VAL A 504 21.44 1.93 47.79
N THR A 505 22.00 0.97 48.54
CA THR A 505 22.12 0.98 50.01
C THR A 505 23.55 1.22 50.49
#